data_AF-A0A5C8NGR5-F1
#
_entry.id   AF-A0A5C8NGR5-F1
#
_cell.length_a   1.000
_cell.length_b   1.000
_cell.length_c   1.000
_cell.angle_alpha   90.00
_cell.angle_beta   90.00
_cell.angle_gamma   90.00
#
_symmetry.space_group_name_H-M   'P 1'
#
loop_
_entity.id
_entity.type
_entity.pdbx_description
1 polymer ?
#
loop_
_entity_poly.entity_id
_entity_poly.type
_entity_poly.pdbx_seq_one_letter_code
_entity_poly.pdbx_strand_id
1 'polypeptide(L)' 'MMEFLYFPNDKAEYIPAIIIFAVFFIAAVVTTVFFIKKSKKEEKTLQEKYEHVTFDDQNHTNQK' A
#
# COMPACT_ATOMS: atom_id res chain seq x y z
N MET A 1 -13.55 26.66 21.99
CA MET A 1 -14.06 25.78 23.06
C MET A 1 -13.34 24.46 22.88
N MET A 2 -12.57 24.03 23.87
CA MET A 2 -11.92 22.71 23.79
C MET A 2 -13.04 21.69 23.98
N GLU A 3 -13.40 20.95 22.93
CA GLU A 3 -14.21 19.74 23.07
C GLU A 3 -13.40 18.80 23.96
N PHE A 4 -13.73 18.84 25.24
CA PHE A 4 -13.09 18.09 26.30
C PHE A 4 -13.04 16.63 25.86
N LEU A 5 -11.84 16.03 25.92
CA LEU A 5 -11.69 14.58 25.83
C LEU A 5 -12.51 13.97 26.98
N TYR A 6 -13.79 13.72 26.73
CA TYR A 6 -14.65 13.00 27.66
C TYR A 6 -14.16 11.57 27.65
N PHE A 7 -13.38 11.24 28.67
CA PHE A 7 -12.99 9.87 28.90
C PHE A 7 -14.11 9.21 29.69
N PRO A 8 -14.88 8.29 29.08
CA PRO A 8 -15.90 7.58 29.82
C PRO A 8 -15.33 6.89 31.06
N ASN A 9 -16.09 7.02 32.16
CA ASN A 9 -15.75 6.39 33.42
C ASN A 9 -15.70 4.87 33.24
N ASP A 10 -16.64 4.32 32.46
CA ASP A 10 -16.67 2.92 32.06
C ASP A 10 -15.86 2.69 30.75
N LYS A 11 -14.94 1.75 30.78
CA LYS A 11 -14.09 1.40 29.63
C LYS A 11 -14.86 0.67 28.53
N ALA A 12 -16.03 0.11 28.85
CA ALA A 12 -16.89 -0.53 27.86
C ALA A 12 -17.35 0.44 26.75
N GLU A 13 -17.45 1.73 27.04
CA GLU A 13 -17.84 2.75 26.04
C GLU A 13 -16.79 2.93 24.92
N TYR A 14 -15.55 2.45 25.08
CA TYR A 14 -14.53 2.45 24.02
C TYR A 14 -14.61 1.24 23.07
N ILE A 15 -15.37 0.20 23.42
CA ILE A 15 -15.49 -1.01 22.59
C ILE A 15 -15.92 -0.68 21.16
N PRO A 16 -16.92 0.20 20.91
CA PRO A 16 -17.30 0.58 19.55
C PRO A 16 -16.14 1.20 18.77
N ALA A 17 -15.34 2.07 19.40
CA ALA A 17 -14.19 2.72 18.76
C ALA A 17 -13.11 1.70 18.37
N ILE A 18 -12.82 0.74 19.25
CA ILE A 18 -11.83 -0.32 18.98
C ILE A 18 -12.29 -1.23 17.85
N ILE A 19 -13.58 -1.57 17.79
CA ILE A 19 -14.14 -2.40 16.71
C ILE A 19 -14.00 -1.66 15.37
N ILE A 20 -14.39 -0.39 15.31
CA ILE A 20 -14.27 0.43 14.09
C ILE A 20 -12.81 0.52 13.66
N PHE A 21 -11.91 0.83 14.59
CA PHE A 21 -10.48 0.88 14.33
C PHE A 21 -9.95 -0.46 13.78
N ALA A 22 -10.32 -1.58 14.41
CA ALA A 22 -9.90 -2.91 13.97
C ALA A 22 -10.37 -3.21 12.54
N VAL A 23 -11.62 -2.88 12.19
CA VAL A 23 -12.14 -3.06 10.82
C VAL A 23 -11.34 -2.26 9.81
N PHE A 24 -11.09 -0.97 10.08
CA PHE A 24 -10.29 -0.13 9.19
C PHE A 24 -8.84 -0.59 9.08
N PHE A 25 -8.25 -1.02 10.20
CA PHE A 25 -6.89 -1.51 10.25
C PHE A 25 -6.74 -2.79 9.41
N ILE A 26 -7.65 -3.76 9.59
CA ILE A 26 -7.67 -4.99 8.79
C ILE A 26 -7.85 -4.64 7.30
N ALA A 27 -8.79 -3.75 6.97
CA ALA A 27 -9.03 -3.34 5.59
C ALA A 27 -7.79 -2.68 4.97
N ALA A 28 -7.08 -1.81 5.70
CA ALA A 28 -5.86 -1.18 5.25
C ALA A 28 -4.76 -2.22 4.98
N VAL A 29 -4.51 -3.13 5.93
CA VAL A 29 -3.52 -4.21 5.77
C VAL A 29 -3.85 -5.08 4.55
N VAL A 30 -5.11 -5.50 4.41
CA VAL A 30 -5.56 -6.32 3.27
C VAL A 30 -5.36 -5.57 1.95
N THR A 31 -5.73 -4.29 1.90
CA THR A 31 -5.58 -3.46 0.70
C THR A 31 -4.11 -3.30 0.31
N THR A 32 -3.24 -2.97 1.27
CA THR A 32 -1.80 -2.82 1.03
C THR A 32 -1.17 -4.13 0.55
N VAL A 33 -1.49 -5.26 1.20
CA VAL A 33 -0.98 -6.58 0.77
C VAL A 33 -1.48 -6.95 -0.62
N PHE A 34 -2.76 -6.72 -0.92
CA PHE A 34 -3.34 -6.99 -2.23
C PHE A 34 -2.68 -6.14 -3.32
N PHE A 35 -2.49 -4.85 -3.04
CA PHE A 35 -1.84 -3.91 -3.96
C PHE A 35 -0.40 -4.31 -4.27
N ILE A 36 0.41 -4.63 -3.23
CA ILE A 36 1.80 -5.06 -3.41
C ILE A 36 1.87 -6.36 -4.23
N LYS A 37 1.01 -7.35 -3.93
CA LYS A 37 0.99 -8.62 -4.67
C LYS A 37 0.64 -8.41 -6.15
N LYS A 38 -0.31 -7.52 -6.43
CA LYS A 38 -0.69 -7.19 -7.81
C LYS A 38 0.44 -6.45 -8.54
N SER A 39 1.05 -5.46 -7.87
CA SER A 39 2.17 -4.68 -8.41
C SER A 39 3.40 -5.55 -8.71
N LYS A 40 3.78 -6.48 -7.82
CA LYS A 40 4.91 -7.40 -8.08
C LYS A 40 4.70 -8.32 -9.29
N LYS A 41 3.44 -8.69 -9.57
CA LYS A 41 3.12 -9.47 -10.76
C LYS A 41 3.33 -8.64 -12.03
N GLU A 42 2.89 -7.38 -12.01
CA GLU A 42 3.11 -6.44 -13.11
C GLU A 42 4.59 -6.15 -13.30
N GLU A 43 5.34 -5.93 -12.22
CA GLU A 43 6.79 -5.70 -12.26
C GLU A 43 7.54 -6.84 -12.96
N LYS A 44 7.26 -8.10 -12.60
CA LYS A 44 7.90 -9.25 -13.26
C LYS A 44 7.56 -9.33 -14.75
N THR A 45 6.32 -9.05 -15.11
CA THR A 45 5.88 -9.07 -16.51
C THR A 45 6.50 -7.92 -17.32
N LEU A 46 6.69 -6.76 -16.69
CA LEU A 46 7.36 -5.61 -17.28
C LEU A 46 8.87 -5.87 -17.42
N GLN A 47 9.52 -6.45 -16.42
CA GLN A 47 10.93 -6.85 -16.52
C GLN A 47 11.12 -7.80 -17.71
N GLU A 48 10.38 -8.91 -17.79
CA GLU A 48 10.48 -9.84 -18.92
C GLU A 48 10.23 -9.16 -20.28
N LYS A 49 9.35 -8.15 -20.34
CA LYS A 49 9.02 -7.44 -21.58
C LYS A 49 10.05 -6.39 -22.00
N TYR A 50 10.74 -5.76 -21.05
CA TYR A 50 11.64 -4.63 -21.28
C TYR A 50 13.12 -4.97 -21.03
N GLU A 51 13.43 -6.15 -20.51
CA GLU A 51 14.80 -6.66 -20.30
C GLU A 51 15.59 -6.75 -21.61
N HIS A 52 14.93 -6.94 -22.75
CA HIS A 52 15.58 -6.92 -24.06
C HIS A 52 15.68 -5.53 -24.72
N VAL A 53 14.96 -4.52 -24.21
CA VAL A 53 14.91 -3.18 -24.82
C VAL A 53 16.12 -2.32 -24.39
N THR A 54 16.67 -2.57 -23.21
CA THR A 54 17.80 -1.78 -22.67
C THR A 54 19.15 -2.07 -23.34
N PHE A 55 19.27 -3.20 -24.06
CA PHE A 55 20.51 -3.57 -24.76
C PHE A 55 20.65 -2.88 -26.14
N ASP A 56 19.55 -2.45 -26.76
CA ASP A 56 19.58 -1.79 -28.09
C ASP A 56 19.82 -0.27 -28.00
N ASP A 57 19.34 0.40 -26.95
CA ASP A 57 19.50 1.87 -26.82
C ASP A 57 20.95 2.32 -26.52
N GLN A 58 21.76 1.45 -25.92
CA GLN A 58 23.17 1.76 -25.62
C GLN A 58 24.09 1.66 -26.86
N ASN A 59 23.71 0.90 -27.88
CA ASN A 59 24.51 0.73 -29.10
C ASN A 59 24.33 1.88 -30.11
N HIS A 60 23.19 2.59 -30.09
CA HIS A 60 22.94 3.71 -31.02
C HIS A 60 23.50 5.06 -30.55
N THR A 61 23.85 5.22 -29.27
CA THR A 61 24.45 6.46 -28.74
C THR A 61 25.97 6.51 -28.90
N ASN A 62 26.64 5.37 -29.04
CA ASN A 62 28.10 5.30 -29.25
C ASN A 62 28.54 5.37 -30.73
N GLN A 63 27.60 5.56 -31.68
CA GLN A 63 27.87 5.64 -33.13
C GLN A 63 27.57 7.02 -33.75
N LYS A 64 27.38 8.08 -32.94
CA LYS A 64 27.27 9.47 -33.42
C LYS A 64 28.39 10.32 -32.86
#